data_AF-A0A914G8H7-F1
#
_entry.id   AF-A0A914G8H7-F1
#
_cell.length_a   1.000
_cell.length_b   1.000
_cell.length_c   1.000
_cell.angle_alpha   90.00
_cell.angle_beta   90.00
_cell.angle_gamma   90.00
#
_symmetry.space_group_name_H-M   'P 1'
#
loop_
_entity.id
_entity.type
_entity.pdbx_description
1 polymer ?
#
loop_
_entity_poly.entity_id
_entity_poly.type
_entity_poly.pdbx_seq_one_letter_code
_entity_poly.pdbx_strand_id
1 'polypeptide(L)'
;MSYSEAGRAQLKSIFNLCTDFPSSDKLGPKDLQYFWSNIFGEFQGINQYSGDNRDNLTRNGLGIPKACEIMTNLSEADNVKKIAAVINWVNDMYGEHGACMPNNYTDYIVTYANPKYDPSGDIASGRSWTYQCCSYLGYFQTTDGGKDNGIWGSIIPVDFFVDQCIDMFSEKFNLDYTYSQVEKYRQMFGAAKNYKVCLKLRIL
;
A
#
# COMPACT_ATOMS: atom_id res chain seq x y z
N MET A 1 11.58 -5.96 15.21
CA MET A 1 12.71 -5.27 14.54
C MET A 1 12.52 -3.75 14.52
N SER A 2 11.37 -3.21 14.10
CA SER A 2 11.15 -1.75 13.97
C SER A 2 11.12 -0.92 15.27
N TYR A 3 10.87 -1.53 16.43
CA TYR A 3 10.71 -0.80 17.70
C TYR A 3 12.04 -0.40 18.38
N SER A 4 13.18 -0.94 17.95
CA SER A 4 14.50 -0.54 18.46
C SER A 4 15.28 0.23 17.40
N GLU A 5 16.15 1.15 17.84
CA GLU A 5 16.98 1.95 16.93
C GLU A 5 17.93 1.08 16.10
N ALA A 6 18.59 0.11 16.74
CA ALA A 6 19.42 -0.87 16.05
C ALA A 6 18.63 -1.69 15.01
N GLY A 7 17.39 -2.07 15.33
CA GLY A 7 16.55 -2.81 14.40
C GLY A 7 16.07 -1.93 13.23
N ARG A 8 15.81 -0.63 13.44
CA ARG A 8 15.53 0.32 12.35
C ARG A 8 16.73 0.53 11.44
N ALA A 9 17.95 0.59 11.98
CA ALA A 9 19.18 0.63 11.19
C ALA A 9 19.37 -0.65 10.34
N GLN A 10 19.00 -1.83 10.88
CA GLN A 10 18.97 -3.07 10.11
C GLN A 10 17.94 -3.00 8.98
N LEU A 11 16.71 -2.54 9.25
CA LEU A 11 15.66 -2.39 8.23
C LEU A 11 16.08 -1.43 7.12
N LYS A 12 16.73 -0.31 7.46
CA LYS A 12 17.34 0.63 6.51
C LYS A 12 18.24 -0.08 5.51
N SER A 13 19.15 -0.93 6.01
CA SER A 13 20.07 -1.69 5.16
C SER A 13 19.37 -2.78 4.37
N ILE A 14 18.45 -3.54 4.98
CA ILE A 14 17.79 -4.69 4.35
C ILE A 14 16.90 -4.23 3.19
N PHE A 15 16.15 -3.15 3.38
CA PHE A 15 15.19 -2.62 2.40
C PHE A 15 15.75 -1.48 1.53
N ASN A 16 17.06 -1.19 1.65
CA ASN A 16 17.71 -0.08 0.93
C ASN A 16 16.91 1.23 1.01
N LEU A 17 16.50 1.67 2.22
CA LEU A 17 15.67 2.88 2.32
C LEU A 17 16.46 4.11 1.84
N CYS A 18 15.80 5.17 1.37
CA CYS A 18 16.48 6.41 0.96
C CYS A 18 16.93 7.25 2.16
N THR A 19 16.09 7.34 3.18
CA THR A 19 16.35 8.08 4.43
C THR A 19 16.40 7.13 5.62
N ASP A 20 16.98 7.57 6.73
CA ASP A 20 16.89 6.83 7.99
C ASP A 20 15.51 7.01 8.61
N PHE A 21 15.13 6.09 9.49
CA PHE A 21 13.99 6.34 10.37
C PHE A 21 14.28 7.52 11.30
N PRO A 22 13.25 8.25 11.77
CA PRO A 22 13.43 9.26 12.80
C PRO A 22 14.10 8.69 14.06
N SER A 23 14.80 9.57 14.78
CA SER A 23 15.37 9.27 16.09
C SER A 23 14.27 8.84 17.07
N SER A 24 14.63 8.05 18.09
CA SER A 24 13.65 7.42 18.98
C SER A 24 12.72 8.43 19.70
N ASP A 25 13.18 9.66 19.94
CA ASP A 25 12.42 10.77 20.53
C ASP A 25 11.43 11.44 19.56
N LYS A 26 11.60 11.23 18.25
CA LYS A 26 10.78 11.80 17.18
C LYS A 26 9.97 10.78 16.40
N LEU A 27 10.19 9.48 16.66
CA LEU A 27 9.53 8.40 15.97
C LEU A 27 8.04 8.36 16.34
N GLY A 28 7.18 8.63 15.36
CA GLY A 28 5.73 8.53 15.49
C GLY A 28 5.17 7.21 14.93
N PRO A 29 3.90 6.89 15.24
CA PRO A 29 3.21 5.74 14.65
C PRO A 29 3.19 5.78 13.12
N LYS A 30 2.98 6.97 12.52
CA LYS A 30 2.91 7.17 11.06
C LYS A 30 4.21 6.81 10.35
N ASP A 31 5.38 6.98 10.98
CA ASP A 31 6.66 6.61 10.38
C ASP A 31 6.79 5.09 10.22
N LEU A 32 6.32 4.34 11.22
CA LEU A 32 6.32 2.88 11.18
C LEU A 32 5.22 2.36 10.26
N GLN A 33 4.03 2.95 10.31
CA GLN A 33 2.91 2.60 9.44
C GLN A 33 3.27 2.85 7.98
N TYR A 34 3.92 3.97 7.64
CA TYR A 34 4.35 4.26 6.28
C TYR A 34 5.37 3.25 5.75
N PHE A 35 6.35 2.87 6.59
CA PHE A 35 7.29 1.80 6.26
C PHE A 35 6.58 0.48 5.94
N TRP A 36 5.65 0.08 6.80
CA TRP A 36 4.89 -1.15 6.57
C TRP A 36 3.93 -1.02 5.39
N SER A 37 3.37 0.17 5.10
CA SER A 37 2.50 0.36 3.94
C SER A 37 3.28 0.25 2.63
N ASN A 38 4.54 0.67 2.58
CA ASN A 38 5.40 0.47 1.41
C ASN A 38 5.61 -1.02 1.15
N ILE A 39 5.95 -1.80 2.18
CA ILE A 39 6.10 -3.26 2.05
C ILE A 39 4.78 -3.90 1.62
N PHE A 40 3.71 -3.58 2.34
CA PHE A 40 2.39 -4.16 2.16
C PHE A 40 1.82 -3.85 0.76
N GLY A 41 2.02 -2.63 0.26
CA GLY A 41 1.57 -2.18 -1.06
C GLY A 41 2.11 -3.06 -2.20
N GLU A 42 3.37 -3.50 -2.11
CA GLU A 42 3.95 -4.40 -3.13
C GLU A 42 3.23 -5.75 -3.18
N PHE A 43 2.98 -6.36 -2.02
CA PHE A 43 2.23 -7.63 -1.96
C PHE A 43 0.79 -7.45 -2.43
N GLN A 44 0.16 -6.30 -2.15
CA GLN A 44 -1.17 -6.00 -2.66
C GLN A 44 -1.20 -5.89 -4.18
N GLY A 45 -0.25 -5.16 -4.76
CA GLY A 45 -0.11 -5.02 -6.21
C GLY A 45 0.07 -6.38 -6.89
N ILE A 46 0.98 -7.22 -6.37
CA ILE A 46 1.18 -8.59 -6.86
C ILE A 46 -0.13 -9.38 -6.79
N ASN A 47 -0.82 -9.36 -5.65
CA ASN A 47 -2.03 -10.17 -5.46
C ASN A 47 -3.19 -9.68 -6.33
N GLN A 48 -3.31 -8.37 -6.55
CA GLN A 48 -4.39 -7.76 -7.32
C GLN A 48 -4.24 -8.00 -8.83
N TYR A 49 -3.01 -7.97 -9.35
CA TYR A 49 -2.75 -7.96 -10.80
C TYR A 49 -2.12 -9.26 -11.32
N SER A 50 -1.92 -10.26 -10.46
CA SER A 50 -1.40 -11.56 -10.88
C SER A 50 -2.35 -12.26 -11.87
N GLY A 51 -1.86 -12.52 -13.08
CA GLY A 51 -2.59 -13.29 -14.10
C GLY A 51 -3.67 -12.51 -14.86
N ASP A 52 -3.73 -11.18 -14.69
CA ASP A 52 -4.69 -10.34 -15.42
C ASP A 52 -4.24 -9.99 -16.85
N ASN A 53 -2.96 -10.21 -17.17
CA ASN A 53 -2.32 -9.87 -18.44
C ASN A 53 -2.52 -8.41 -18.90
N ARG A 54 -2.73 -7.49 -17.96
CA ARG A 54 -3.02 -6.08 -18.26
C ARG A 54 -1.87 -5.36 -18.94
N ASP A 55 -0.62 -5.77 -18.67
CA ASP A 55 0.58 -5.10 -19.14
C ASP A 55 1.72 -6.10 -19.44
N ASN A 56 2.87 -5.58 -19.89
CA ASN A 56 4.02 -6.40 -20.24
C ASN A 56 4.62 -7.12 -19.01
N LEU A 57 4.60 -6.52 -17.82
CA LEU A 57 5.20 -7.11 -16.63
C LEU A 57 4.35 -8.29 -16.12
N THR A 58 3.03 -8.11 -16.04
CA THR A 58 2.13 -9.18 -15.57
C THR A 58 2.04 -10.35 -16.56
N ARG A 59 2.30 -10.11 -17.85
CA ARG A 59 2.46 -11.17 -18.87
C ARG A 59 3.79 -11.91 -18.78
N ASN A 60 4.84 -11.27 -18.26
CA ASN A 60 6.21 -11.80 -18.26
C ASN A 60 6.73 -12.12 -16.85
N GLY A 61 5.84 -12.51 -15.94
CA GLY A 61 6.22 -13.15 -14.68
C GLY A 61 5.98 -12.33 -13.41
N LEU A 62 5.53 -11.07 -13.50
CA LEU A 62 5.07 -10.34 -12.32
C LEU A 62 3.75 -10.93 -11.83
N GLY A 63 3.80 -11.73 -10.75
CA GLY A 63 2.63 -12.33 -10.15
C GLY A 63 2.94 -13.23 -8.95
N ILE A 64 1.88 -13.81 -8.40
CA ILE A 64 1.91 -14.62 -7.18
C ILE A 64 2.90 -15.80 -7.27
N PRO A 65 2.99 -16.57 -8.38
CA PRO A 65 3.90 -17.72 -8.44
C PRO A 65 5.36 -17.35 -8.15
N LYS A 66 5.84 -16.24 -8.71
CA LYS A 66 7.23 -15.80 -8.50
C LYS A 66 7.45 -15.25 -7.10
N ALA A 67 6.51 -14.47 -6.57
CA ALA A 67 6.58 -14.01 -5.18
C ALA A 67 6.62 -15.20 -4.19
N CYS A 68 5.82 -16.24 -4.40
CA CYS A 68 5.84 -17.46 -3.59
C CYS A 68 7.16 -18.22 -3.71
N GLU A 69 7.76 -18.32 -4.90
CA GLU A 69 9.08 -18.93 -5.09
C GLU A 69 10.15 -18.23 -4.24
N ILE A 70 10.16 -16.89 -4.24
CA ILE A 70 11.09 -16.10 -3.43
C ILE A 70 10.83 -16.31 -1.93
N MET A 71 9.57 -16.23 -1.51
CA MET A 71 9.18 -16.35 -0.10
C MET A 71 9.38 -17.76 0.47
N THR A 72 9.34 -18.79 -0.37
CA THR A 72 9.56 -20.20 0.04
C THR A 72 10.99 -20.68 -0.20
N ASN A 73 11.89 -19.82 -0.67
CA ASN A 73 13.30 -20.16 -0.83
C ASN A 73 13.92 -20.58 0.51
N LEU A 74 14.37 -21.83 0.60
CA LEU A 74 14.94 -22.42 1.81
C LEU A 74 16.43 -22.08 2.00
N SER A 75 17.11 -21.57 0.99
CA SER A 75 18.51 -21.16 1.08
C SER A 75 18.70 -19.84 1.83
N GLU A 76 17.65 -19.02 1.93
CA GLU A 76 17.62 -17.86 2.82
C GLU A 76 16.86 -18.24 4.10
N ALA A 77 17.47 -18.05 5.26
CA ALA A 77 16.86 -18.36 6.56
C ALA A 77 16.12 -17.15 7.15
N ASP A 78 16.51 -15.94 6.78
CA ASP A 78 15.94 -14.70 7.28
C ASP A 78 14.69 -14.31 6.48
N ASN A 79 13.52 -14.48 7.10
CA ASN A 79 12.25 -14.13 6.47
C ASN A 79 12.13 -12.64 6.09
N VAL A 80 12.81 -11.73 6.80
CA VAL A 80 12.80 -10.30 6.46
C VAL A 80 13.55 -10.07 5.15
N LYS A 81 14.66 -10.78 4.94
CA LYS A 81 15.40 -10.73 3.67
C LYS A 81 14.62 -11.33 2.51
N LYS A 82 13.78 -12.34 2.73
CA LYS A 82 12.87 -12.85 1.68
C LYS A 82 11.85 -11.81 1.25
N ILE A 83 11.27 -11.08 2.22
CA ILE A 83 10.36 -9.95 1.92
C ILE A 83 11.10 -8.88 1.12
N ALA A 84 12.31 -8.50 1.53
CA ALA A 84 13.12 -7.53 0.79
C ALA A 84 13.48 -8.04 -0.62
N ALA A 85 13.73 -9.34 -0.79
CA ALA A 85 13.98 -9.93 -2.10
C ALA A 85 12.76 -9.87 -3.02
N VAL A 86 11.53 -9.96 -2.50
CA VAL A 86 10.31 -9.71 -3.29
C VAL A 86 10.27 -8.26 -3.78
N ILE A 87 10.52 -7.29 -2.89
CA ILE A 87 10.50 -5.86 -3.24
C ILE A 87 11.58 -5.54 -4.28
N ASN A 88 12.81 -6.03 -4.07
CA ASN A 88 13.90 -5.85 -5.02
C ASN A 88 13.57 -6.46 -6.39
N TRP A 89 12.96 -7.66 -6.40
CA TRP A 89 12.50 -8.28 -7.64
C TRP A 89 11.45 -7.43 -8.36
N VAL A 90 10.48 -6.85 -7.64
CA VAL A 90 9.50 -5.94 -8.25
C VAL A 90 10.19 -4.71 -8.83
N ASN A 91 11.09 -4.07 -8.08
CA ASN A 91 11.87 -2.92 -8.57
C ASN A 91 12.66 -3.27 -9.84
N ASP A 92 13.31 -4.44 -9.88
CA ASP A 92 14.03 -4.93 -11.06
C ASP A 92 13.12 -5.05 -12.28
N MET A 93 11.88 -5.54 -12.09
CA MET A 93 10.89 -5.66 -13.17
C MET A 93 10.45 -4.30 -13.71
N TYR A 94 10.38 -3.27 -12.84
CA TYR A 94 10.09 -1.89 -13.22
C TYR A 94 11.32 -1.12 -13.75
N GLY A 95 12.51 -1.74 -13.79
CA GLY A 95 13.74 -1.10 -14.24
C GLY A 95 14.39 -0.19 -13.19
N GLU A 96 13.99 -0.32 -11.93
CA GLU A 96 14.46 0.46 -10.78
C GLU A 96 15.52 -0.29 -9.95
N HIS A 97 16.36 -1.09 -10.63
CA HIS A 97 17.36 -1.93 -9.97
C HIS A 97 18.27 -1.13 -9.04
N GLY A 98 18.29 -1.50 -7.76
CA GLY A 98 19.11 -0.85 -6.74
C GLY A 98 18.64 0.55 -6.33
N ALA A 99 17.50 1.02 -6.84
CA ALA A 99 16.87 2.24 -6.34
C ALA A 99 16.58 2.10 -4.84
N CYS A 100 16.78 3.19 -4.10
CA CYS A 100 16.43 3.21 -2.69
C CYS A 100 14.90 3.36 -2.53
N MET A 101 14.33 2.76 -1.49
CA MET A 101 12.90 2.90 -1.19
C MET A 101 12.64 4.20 -0.38
N PRO A 102 11.86 5.16 -0.89
CA PRO A 102 11.48 6.35 -0.12
C PRO A 102 10.67 5.94 1.12
N ASN A 103 11.06 6.42 2.29
CA ASN A 103 10.44 6.03 3.56
C ASN A 103 10.31 7.20 4.53
N ASN A 104 9.65 8.27 4.08
CA ASN A 104 9.34 9.43 4.90
C ASN A 104 7.88 9.83 4.67
N TYR A 105 7.06 9.71 5.71
CA TYR A 105 5.64 10.03 5.63
C TYR A 105 5.40 11.51 5.31
N THR A 106 6.17 12.42 5.91
CA THR A 106 6.02 13.85 5.66
C THR A 106 6.35 14.21 4.22
N ASP A 107 7.43 13.66 3.67
CA ASP A 107 7.81 13.89 2.26
C ASP A 107 6.74 13.35 1.31
N TYR A 108 6.14 12.19 1.64
CA TYR A 108 5.02 11.62 0.92
C TYR A 108 3.80 12.56 0.91
N ILE A 109 3.39 13.08 2.08
CA ILE A 109 2.28 14.05 2.18
C ILE A 109 2.59 15.30 1.36
N VAL A 110 3.78 15.89 1.50
CA VAL A 110 4.18 17.09 0.75
C VAL A 110 4.09 16.86 -0.76
N THR A 111 4.54 15.70 -1.22
CA THR A 111 4.53 15.32 -2.64
C THR A 111 3.10 15.20 -3.18
N TYR A 112 2.26 14.40 -2.52
CA TYR A 112 0.92 14.08 -3.02
C TYR A 112 -0.17 15.10 -2.63
N ALA A 113 0.08 15.99 -1.67
CA ALA A 113 -0.81 17.12 -1.39
C ALA A 113 -0.75 18.20 -2.48
N ASN A 114 0.37 18.28 -3.22
CA ASN A 114 0.61 19.31 -4.23
C ASN A 114 -0.48 19.34 -5.32
N PRO A 115 -1.25 20.44 -5.46
CA PRO A 115 -2.33 20.54 -6.44
C PRO A 115 -1.84 20.90 -7.84
N LYS A 116 -0.54 21.17 -8.03
CA LYS A 116 0.02 21.50 -9.35
C LYS A 116 0.10 20.23 -10.19
N TYR A 117 -0.28 20.36 -11.45
CA TYR A 117 -0.10 19.30 -12.43
C TYR A 117 1.40 19.03 -12.66
N ASP A 118 1.80 17.78 -12.54
CA ASP A 118 3.13 17.30 -12.89
C ASP A 118 3.14 16.78 -14.35
N PRO A 119 4.21 17.00 -15.13
CA PRO A 119 4.23 16.59 -16.54
C PRO A 119 4.11 15.09 -16.81
N SER A 120 4.52 14.22 -15.88
CA SER A 120 4.29 12.77 -16.04
C SER A 120 2.84 12.39 -15.77
N GLY A 121 2.16 13.17 -14.92
CA GLY A 121 0.78 12.98 -14.51
C GLY A 121 0.62 11.97 -13.38
N ASP A 122 1.71 11.37 -12.90
CA ASP A 122 1.68 10.31 -11.90
C ASP A 122 1.28 10.85 -10.52
N ILE A 123 1.82 12.01 -10.15
CA ILE A 123 1.49 12.64 -8.86
C ILE A 123 0.04 13.14 -8.89
N ALA A 124 -0.38 13.79 -9.96
CA ALA A 124 -1.75 14.24 -10.15
C ALA A 124 -2.74 13.06 -10.16
N SER A 125 -2.39 11.94 -10.79
CA SER A 125 -3.19 10.71 -10.80
C SER A 125 -3.32 10.11 -9.40
N GLY A 126 -2.19 9.92 -8.70
CA GLY A 126 -2.16 9.40 -7.33
C GLY A 126 -2.97 10.26 -6.37
N ARG A 127 -2.75 11.58 -6.38
CA ARG A 127 -3.52 12.55 -5.59
C ARG A 127 -5.02 12.47 -5.87
N SER A 128 -5.40 12.36 -7.15
CA SER A 128 -6.81 12.28 -7.56
C SER A 128 -7.47 10.97 -7.13
N TRP A 129 -6.72 9.87 -7.14
CA TRP A 129 -7.18 8.59 -6.59
C TRP A 129 -7.40 8.67 -5.08
N THR A 130 -6.42 9.20 -4.34
CA THR A 130 -6.55 9.42 -2.89
C THR A 130 -7.76 10.30 -2.58
N TYR A 131 -7.96 11.40 -3.31
CA TYR A 131 -9.13 12.27 -3.14
C TYR A 131 -10.45 11.52 -3.33
N GLN A 132 -10.55 10.65 -4.34
CA GLN A 132 -11.75 9.83 -4.57
C GLN A 132 -12.00 8.84 -3.42
N CYS A 133 -10.95 8.21 -2.89
CA CYS A 133 -11.05 7.36 -1.71
C CYS A 133 -11.55 8.14 -0.49
N CYS A 134 -10.99 9.33 -0.23
CA CYS A 134 -11.37 10.18 0.89
C CYS A 134 -12.78 10.76 0.77
N SER A 135 -13.23 11.04 -0.46
CA SER A 135 -14.45 11.81 -0.72
C SER A 135 -15.66 10.98 -1.08
N TYR A 136 -15.49 9.78 -1.65
CA TYR A 136 -16.59 9.06 -2.29
C TYR A 136 -16.55 7.56 -2.04
N LEU A 137 -15.39 6.94 -2.26
CA LEU A 137 -15.29 5.48 -2.34
C LEU A 137 -15.06 4.84 -0.97
N GLY A 138 -14.36 5.52 -0.06
CA GLY A 138 -13.90 4.93 1.20
C GLY A 138 -13.06 3.66 0.99
N TYR A 139 -12.37 3.58 -0.15
CA TYR A 139 -11.58 2.42 -0.53
C TYR A 139 -10.21 2.52 0.13
N PHE A 140 -10.11 1.97 1.34
CA PHE A 140 -8.86 1.89 2.10
C PHE A 140 -8.49 0.43 2.30
N GLN A 141 -7.27 0.07 1.94
CA GLN A 141 -6.81 -1.31 1.99
C GLN A 141 -6.15 -1.57 3.35
N THR A 142 -6.96 -1.67 4.40
CA THR A 142 -6.47 -1.74 5.79
C THR A 142 -6.14 -3.17 6.21
N THR A 143 -5.52 -3.29 7.38
CA THR A 143 -5.28 -4.56 8.08
C THR A 143 -6.14 -4.66 9.36
N ASP A 144 -7.27 -3.96 9.42
CA ASP A 144 -8.12 -3.93 10.63
C ASP A 144 -8.85 -5.25 10.92
N GLY A 145 -8.73 -6.25 10.04
CA GLY A 145 -9.27 -7.59 10.27
C GLY A 145 -8.73 -8.26 11.54
N GLY A 146 -7.58 -7.83 12.06
CA GLY A 146 -6.97 -8.43 13.23
C GLY A 146 -6.10 -9.65 12.91
N LYS A 147 -5.33 -10.09 13.90
CA LYS A 147 -4.33 -11.17 13.78
C LYS A 147 -4.90 -12.51 13.29
N ASP A 148 -6.19 -12.76 13.50
CA ASP A 148 -6.84 -14.02 13.16
C ASP A 148 -7.44 -13.99 11.73
N ASN A 149 -7.52 -12.81 11.11
CA ASN A 149 -8.09 -12.61 9.77
C ASN A 149 -7.06 -12.16 8.71
N GLY A 150 -5.78 -12.06 9.07
CA GLY A 150 -4.74 -11.67 8.12
C GLY A 150 -3.31 -11.88 8.64
N ILE A 151 -2.37 -12.08 7.71
CA ILE A 151 -0.95 -12.35 8.02
C ILE A 151 -0.16 -11.09 8.42
N TRP A 152 -0.74 -9.90 8.22
CA TRP A 152 -0.10 -8.60 8.48
C TRP A 152 -0.51 -8.00 9.84
N GLY A 153 -1.30 -8.72 10.65
CA GLY A 153 -1.80 -8.22 11.93
C GLY A 153 -2.70 -7.00 11.76
N SER A 154 -2.53 -5.99 12.61
CA SER A 154 -3.28 -4.72 12.61
C SER A 154 -2.35 -3.51 12.46
N ILE A 155 -1.34 -3.63 11.60
CA ILE A 155 -0.26 -2.65 11.49
C ILE A 155 -0.71 -1.40 10.73
N ILE A 156 -1.57 -1.55 9.71
CA ILE A 156 -2.08 -0.45 8.87
C ILE A 156 -3.59 -0.30 9.12
N PRO A 157 -4.00 0.49 10.14
CA PRO A 157 -5.41 0.71 10.42
C PRO A 157 -6.05 1.71 9.45
N VAL A 158 -7.39 1.76 9.43
CA VAL A 158 -8.15 2.76 8.67
C VAL A 158 -7.74 4.19 9.00
N ASP A 159 -7.42 4.46 10.27
CA ASP A 159 -7.00 5.77 10.75
C ASP A 159 -5.74 6.28 10.02
N PHE A 160 -4.82 5.39 9.63
CA PHE A 160 -3.63 5.78 8.87
C PHE A 160 -3.98 6.37 7.50
N PHE A 161 -5.02 5.86 6.84
CA PHE A 161 -5.49 6.40 5.57
C PHE A 161 -6.33 7.68 5.74
N VAL A 162 -7.14 7.74 6.80
CA VAL A 162 -7.90 8.95 7.15
C VAL A 162 -6.96 10.11 7.49
N ASP A 163 -5.88 9.83 8.21
CA ASP A 163 -4.83 10.80 8.49
C ASP A 163 -4.21 11.36 7.20
N GLN A 164 -3.96 10.52 6.20
CA GLN A 164 -3.50 11.00 4.89
C GLN A 164 -4.54 11.90 4.20
N CYS A 165 -5.83 11.55 4.29
CA CYS A 165 -6.91 12.39 3.76
C CYS A 165 -6.94 13.78 4.41
N ILE A 166 -6.77 13.83 5.74
CA ILE A 166 -6.71 15.07 6.50
C ILE A 166 -5.47 15.87 6.11
N ASP A 167 -4.30 15.24 6.15
CA ASP A 167 -3.00 15.86 5.93
C ASP A 167 -2.82 16.36 4.48
N MET A 168 -3.42 15.69 3.48
CA MET A 168 -3.34 16.10 2.07
C MET A 168 -4.40 17.11 1.62
N PHE A 169 -5.60 17.09 2.22
CA PHE A 169 -6.74 17.85 1.68
C PHE A 169 -7.36 18.84 2.66
N SER A 170 -7.75 18.40 3.86
CA SER A 170 -8.19 19.24 5.00
C SER A 170 -8.78 18.38 6.12
N GLU A 171 -8.89 18.93 7.34
CA GLU A 171 -9.56 18.32 8.50
C GLU A 171 -11.00 17.84 8.25
N LYS A 172 -11.67 18.36 7.21
CA LYS A 172 -13.00 17.92 6.80
C LYS A 172 -13.01 16.46 6.35
N PHE A 173 -11.93 15.94 5.78
CA PHE A 173 -11.86 14.57 5.23
C PHE A 173 -11.56 13.52 6.32
N ASN A 174 -12.19 13.67 7.48
CA ASN A 174 -12.10 12.71 8.57
C ASN A 174 -13.00 11.48 8.33
N LEU A 175 -12.91 10.51 9.23
CA LEU A 175 -13.59 9.22 9.09
C LEU A 175 -15.12 9.36 9.01
N ASP A 176 -15.73 10.24 9.81
CA ASP A 176 -17.17 10.51 9.79
C ASP A 176 -17.61 11.08 8.44
N TYR A 177 -16.84 12.02 7.89
CA TYR A 177 -17.10 12.56 6.57
C TYR A 177 -17.04 11.45 5.52
N THR A 178 -15.96 10.65 5.49
CA THR A 178 -15.82 9.57 4.52
C THR A 178 -16.97 8.57 4.62
N TYR A 179 -17.36 8.12 5.83
CA TYR A 179 -18.53 7.24 6.01
C TYR A 179 -19.82 7.86 5.46
N SER A 180 -20.06 9.15 5.75
CA SER A 180 -21.24 9.85 5.27
C SER A 180 -21.32 9.92 3.74
N GLN A 181 -20.17 10.06 3.07
CA GLN A 181 -20.11 10.12 1.61
C GLN A 181 -20.26 8.74 0.98
N VAL A 182 -19.60 7.73 1.53
CA VAL A 182 -19.74 6.34 1.09
C VAL A 182 -21.20 5.91 1.15
N GLU A 183 -21.92 6.25 2.22
CA GLU A 183 -23.35 5.93 2.34
C GLU A 183 -24.20 6.61 1.26
N LYS A 184 -23.94 7.91 0.98
CA LYS A 184 -24.61 8.61 -0.13
C LYS A 184 -24.36 7.95 -1.48
N TYR A 185 -23.11 7.58 -1.77
CA TYR A 185 -22.75 6.92 -3.03
C TYR A 185 -23.36 5.52 -3.13
N ARG A 186 -23.39 4.76 -2.03
CA ARG A 186 -24.05 3.46 -1.95
C ARG A 186 -25.55 3.56 -2.23
N GLN A 187 -26.21 4.60 -1.73
CA GLN A 187 -27.63 4.85 -2.02
C GLN A 187 -27.86 5.25 -3.49
N MET A 188 -26.96 6.06 -4.06
CA MET A 188 -27.05 6.49 -5.46
C MET A 188 -26.83 5.35 -6.46
N PHE A 189 -25.82 4.49 -6.23
CA PHE A 189 -25.41 3.44 -7.17
C PHE A 189 -25.88 2.03 -6.77
N GLY A 190 -26.69 1.91 -5.70
CA GLY A 190 -27.42 0.70 -5.34
C GLY A 190 -26.70 -0.30 -4.44
N ALA A 191 -25.43 -0.04 -4.07
CA ALA A 191 -24.60 -0.91 -3.23
C ALA A 191 -24.61 -2.40 -3.67
N ALA A 192 -24.08 -3.29 -2.83
CA ALA A 192 -24.07 -4.72 -3.13
C ALA A 192 -25.50 -5.34 -3.21
N LYS A 193 -26.48 -4.77 -2.50
CA LYS A 193 -27.85 -5.33 -2.43
C LYS A 193 -28.60 -5.25 -3.76
N ASN A 194 -28.30 -4.27 -4.61
CA ASN A 194 -28.93 -4.13 -5.92
C ASN A 194 -28.09 -4.74 -7.05
N TYR A 195 -26.93 -5.34 -6.74
CA TYR A 195 -26.09 -6.04 -7.71
C TYR A 195 -26.68 -7.42 -8.02
N LYS A 196 -27.43 -7.53 -9.11
CA LYS A 196 -27.93 -8.82 -9.63
C LYS A 196 -26.83 -9.50 -10.45
N VAL A 197 -26.01 -10.33 -9.82
CA VAL A 197 -25.06 -11.19 -10.55
C VAL A 197 -25.81 -12.37 -11.15
N CYS A 198 -25.78 -12.50 -12.48
CA CYS A 198 -26.27 -13.69 -13.17
C CYS A 198 -25.20 -14.78 -13.06
N LEU A 199 -25.25 -15.60 -12.01
CA LEU A 199 -24.39 -16.77 -11.83
C LEU A 199 -24.72 -17.83 -12.89
N LYS A 200 -24.11 -17.73 -14.07
CA LYS A 200 -23.95 -18.85 -15.00
C LYS A 200 -22.48 -19.26 -15.04
N LEU A 201 -22.02 -19.88 -13.96
CA LEU A 201 -20.85 -20.76 -14.01
C LEU A 201 -21.37 -22.19 -14.08
N ARG A 202 -21.55 -22.70 -15.31
CA ARG A 202 -21.52 -24.14 -15.55
C ARG A 202 -20.04 -24.52 -15.57
N ILE A 203 -19.59 -25.15 -14.51
CA ILE A 203 -18.34 -25.92 -14.52
C ILE A 203 -18.66 -27.17 -15.34
N LEU A 204 -17.98 -27.35 -16.47
CA LEU A 204 -17.81 -28.64 -17.15
C LEU A 204 -16.50 -29.26 -16.65
#